data_AF-A0A832QUR3-F1
#
_entry.id   AF-A0A832QUR3-F1
#
_cell.length_a   1.000
_cell.length_b   1.000
_cell.length_c   1.000
_cell.angle_alpha   90.00
_cell.angle_beta   90.00
_cell.angle_gamma   90.00
#
_symmetry.space_group_name_H-M   'P 1'
#
loop_
_entity.id
_entity.type
_entity.pdbx_description
1 polymer ?
#
loop_
_entity_poly.entity_id
_entity_poly.type
_entity_poly.pdbx_seq_one_letter_code
_entity_poly.pdbx_strand_id
1 'polypeptide(L)'
;MLTRDEDPARRAARLERIVSVLIDRVDRLEERRGSAWSMFQAAVALEQEALARTRDLEQALADLSEKNRDLAVARAAAEEANRSKTRFLRAASHDLLQPLSAARLFLSALSDTELDPLQQELAGRLAGAFESVEELMHAVLDISRLDSQRIEFHRKPVELDALFRRLGAEYAPMAEAAGLRLSFVPTSAVVDSDPTFLRRIAQNLVSNAIKYTETGGVVVGVRRRAGLVWLEIHDSGVGIGQADRTRIFDEFQRAVREGGPQG
;
A
#
# COMPACT_ATOMS: atom_id res chain seq x y z
N MET A 1 -19.67 102.63 45.44
CA MET A 1 -19.43 102.45 46.87
C MET A 1 -18.31 101.43 47.01
N LEU A 2 -17.10 101.91 47.33
CA LEU A 2 -15.85 101.14 47.31
C LEU A 2 -15.71 100.34 48.62
N THR A 3 -15.61 99.01 48.54
CA THR A 3 -14.95 98.20 49.58
C THR A 3 -13.56 97.83 49.07
N ARG A 4 -12.64 98.80 49.16
CA ARG A 4 -11.19 98.59 49.08
C ARG A 4 -10.74 98.05 50.45
N ASP A 5 -10.76 96.73 50.63
CA ASP A 5 -9.86 96.01 51.56
C ASP A 5 -9.95 94.48 51.38
N GLU A 6 -9.82 93.99 50.14
CA GLU A 6 -9.48 92.57 49.97
C GLU A 6 -7.98 92.42 50.23
N ASP A 7 -7.65 91.82 51.38
CA ASP A 7 -6.30 91.40 51.76
C ASP A 7 -5.56 90.82 50.54
N PRO A 8 -4.45 91.43 50.10
CA PRO A 8 -3.68 90.99 48.93
C PRO A 8 -3.37 89.49 48.96
N ALA A 9 -3.17 88.92 50.15
CA ALA A 9 -2.91 87.50 50.33
C ALA A 9 -4.14 86.62 50.00
N ARG A 10 -5.36 87.07 50.35
CA ARG A 10 -6.60 86.33 50.03
C ARG A 10 -6.92 86.37 48.54
N ARG A 11 -6.65 87.49 47.87
CA ARG A 11 -6.84 87.63 46.42
C ARG A 11 -5.82 86.80 45.64
N ALA A 12 -4.56 86.78 46.08
CA ALA A 12 -3.52 85.91 45.54
C ALA A 12 -3.91 84.43 45.70
N ALA A 13 -4.32 83.99 46.90
CA ALA A 13 -4.72 82.61 47.15
C ALA A 13 -5.94 82.17 46.31
N ARG A 14 -6.89 83.08 46.06
CA ARG A 14 -8.06 82.79 45.20
C ARG A 14 -7.65 82.63 43.73
N LEU A 15 -6.72 83.46 43.24
CA LEU A 15 -6.19 83.34 41.88
C LEU A 15 -5.36 82.08 41.68
N GLU A 16 -4.50 81.73 42.64
CA GLU A 16 -3.74 80.46 42.62
C GLU A 16 -4.67 79.24 42.57
N ARG A 17 -5.77 79.27 43.34
CA ARG A 17 -6.76 78.19 43.33
C ARG A 17 -7.51 78.09 42.00
N ILE A 18 -7.83 79.22 41.36
CA ILE A 18 -8.46 79.23 40.02
C ILE A 18 -7.49 78.74 38.96
N VAL A 19 -6.23 79.20 38.99
CA VAL A 19 -5.19 78.77 38.06
C VAL A 19 -4.92 77.27 38.20
N SER A 20 -4.82 76.75 39.42
CA SER A 20 -4.65 75.32 39.69
C SER A 20 -5.82 74.49 39.14
N VAL A 21 -7.07 74.92 39.33
CA VAL A 21 -8.25 74.20 38.80
C VAL A 21 -8.31 74.25 37.27
N LEU A 22 -7.88 75.35 36.64
CA LEU A 22 -7.85 75.47 35.19
C LEU A 22 -6.74 74.61 34.57
N ILE A 23 -5.56 74.57 35.18
CA ILE A 23 -4.45 73.70 34.77
C ILE A 23 -4.88 72.23 34.85
N ASP A 24 -5.43 71.80 35.99
CA ASP A 24 -5.91 70.42 36.19
C ASP A 24 -7.06 70.06 35.21
N ARG A 25 -7.89 71.02 34.81
CA ARG A 25 -8.93 70.80 33.78
C ARG A 25 -8.36 70.69 32.37
N VAL A 26 -7.34 71.46 32.03
CA VAL A 26 -6.64 71.39 30.73
C VAL A 26 -5.89 70.07 30.64
N ASP A 27 -5.13 69.71 31.68
CA ASP A 27 -4.37 68.45 31.76
C ASP A 27 -5.29 67.24 31.55
N ARG A 28 -6.45 67.21 32.24
CA ARG A 28 -7.44 66.12 32.05
C ARG A 28 -8.09 66.08 30.67
N LEU A 29 -8.23 67.22 29.99
CA LEU A 29 -8.76 67.27 28.61
C LEU A 29 -7.70 66.80 27.60
N GLU A 30 -6.43 67.11 27.84
CA GLU A 30 -5.31 66.62 27.04
C GLU A 30 -5.07 65.12 27.24
N GLU A 31 -5.14 64.61 28.48
CA GLU A 31 -5.07 63.17 28.75
C GLU A 31 -6.21 62.40 28.08
N ARG A 32 -7.45 62.93 28.13
CA ARG A 32 -8.60 62.33 27.45
C ARG A 32 -8.46 62.37 25.93
N ARG A 33 -7.97 63.48 25.35
CA ARG A 33 -7.68 63.57 23.90
C ARG A 33 -6.55 62.64 23.49
N GLY A 34 -5.48 62.55 24.28
CA GLY A 34 -4.36 61.63 24.04
C GLY A 34 -4.78 60.16 24.12
N SER A 35 -5.62 59.82 25.10
CA SER A 35 -6.19 58.47 25.25
C SER A 35 -7.13 58.12 24.09
N ALA A 36 -8.03 59.02 23.69
CA ALA A 36 -8.94 58.78 22.57
C ALA A 36 -8.20 58.69 21.22
N TRP A 37 -7.16 59.51 21.03
CA TRP A 37 -6.31 59.46 19.85
C TRP A 37 -5.49 58.17 19.79
N SER A 38 -4.92 57.71 20.90
CA SER A 38 -4.20 56.44 20.98
C SER A 38 -5.11 55.23 20.69
N MET A 39 -6.33 55.22 21.23
CA MET A 39 -7.33 54.18 20.93
C MET A 39 -7.72 54.17 19.45
N PHE A 40 -7.90 55.34 18.83
CA PHE A 40 -8.16 55.44 17.39
C PHE A 40 -6.98 54.92 16.56
N GLN A 41 -5.75 55.29 16.89
CA GLN A 41 -4.54 54.78 16.24
C GLN A 41 -4.42 53.25 16.37
N ALA A 42 -4.72 52.70 17.55
CA ALA A 42 -4.72 51.25 17.77
C ALA A 42 -5.81 50.54 16.96
N ALA A 43 -7.01 51.11 16.87
CA ALA A 43 -8.10 50.56 16.06
C ALA A 43 -7.76 50.54 14.57
N VAL A 44 -7.20 51.62 14.04
CA VAL A 44 -6.75 51.69 12.63
C VAL A 44 -5.62 50.69 12.36
N ALA A 45 -4.66 50.55 13.29
CA ALA A 45 -3.58 49.58 13.14
C ALA A 45 -4.08 48.12 13.13
N LEU A 46 -5.01 47.78 14.03
CA LEU A 46 -5.65 46.46 14.07
C LEU A 46 -6.47 46.18 12.81
N GLU A 47 -7.19 47.17 12.28
CA GLU A 47 -7.93 47.03 11.02
C GLU A 47 -6.99 46.78 9.84
N GLN A 48 -5.87 47.51 9.77
CA GLN A 48 -4.86 47.27 8.74
C GLN A 48 -4.22 45.87 8.86
N GLU A 49 -3.94 45.40 10.07
CA GLU A 49 -3.44 44.06 10.30
C GLU A 49 -4.47 42.99 9.90
N ALA A 50 -5.75 43.17 10.26
CA ALA A 50 -6.84 42.27 9.88
C ALA A 50 -7.00 42.19 8.35
N LEU A 51 -6.92 43.33 7.66
CA LEU A 51 -6.95 43.38 6.20
C LEU A 51 -5.73 42.69 5.57
N ALA A 52 -4.53 42.89 6.13
CA ALA A 52 -3.33 42.21 5.65
C ALA A 52 -3.44 40.68 5.83
N ARG A 53 -3.86 40.21 7.01
CA ARG A 53 -4.10 38.78 7.28
C ARG A 53 -5.16 38.17 6.38
N THR A 54 -6.23 38.91 6.10
CA THR A 54 -7.29 38.45 5.20
C THR A 54 -6.75 38.28 3.78
N ARG A 55 -5.95 39.23 3.28
CA ARG A 55 -5.29 39.10 1.97
C ARG A 55 -4.33 37.92 1.92
N ASP A 56 -3.51 37.72 2.96
CA ASP A 56 -2.59 36.59 3.05
C ASP A 56 -3.35 35.25 3.02
N LEU A 57 -4.49 35.16 3.72
CA LEU A 57 -5.35 33.98 3.72
C LEU A 57 -5.99 33.74 2.36
N GLU A 58 -6.52 34.79 1.71
CA GLU A 58 -7.09 34.69 0.37
C GLU A 58 -6.05 34.20 -0.64
N GLN A 59 -4.82 34.70 -0.57
CA GLN A 59 -3.73 34.27 -1.42
C GLN A 59 -3.32 32.82 -1.14
N ALA A 60 -3.20 32.42 0.13
CA ALA A 60 -2.88 31.05 0.50
C ALA A 60 -3.99 30.05 0.06
N LEU A 61 -5.26 30.46 0.13
CA LEU A 61 -6.39 29.66 -0.36
C LEU A 61 -6.37 29.51 -1.88
N ALA A 62 -6.04 30.58 -2.62
CA ALA A 62 -5.89 30.54 -4.06
C ALA A 62 -4.76 29.57 -4.46
N ASP A 63 -3.58 29.68 -3.83
CA ASP A 63 -2.44 28.79 -4.06
C ASP A 63 -2.77 27.33 -3.72
N LEU A 64 -3.49 27.08 -2.62
CA LEU A 64 -3.89 25.73 -2.21
C LEU A 64 -4.90 25.14 -3.20
N SER A 65 -5.84 25.95 -3.69
CA SER A 65 -6.83 25.55 -4.69
C SER A 65 -6.16 25.19 -6.01
N GLU A 66 -5.19 25.99 -6.45
CA GLU A 66 -4.40 25.70 -7.66
C GLU A 66 -3.63 24.38 -7.51
N LYS A 67 -2.87 24.21 -6.41
CA LYS A 67 -2.12 22.98 -6.14
C LYS A 67 -3.03 21.74 -6.06
N ASN A 68 -4.20 21.86 -5.44
CA ASN A 68 -5.16 20.76 -5.39
C ASN A 68 -5.68 20.40 -6.79
N ARG A 69 -5.90 21.38 -7.66
CA ARG A 69 -6.32 21.14 -9.04
C ARG A 69 -5.23 20.44 -9.83
N ASP A 70 -3.99 20.89 -9.70
CA ASP A 70 -2.84 20.27 -10.38
C ASP A 70 -2.61 18.84 -9.89
N LEU A 71 -2.71 18.61 -8.58
CA LEU A 71 -2.67 17.27 -7.99
C LEU A 71 -3.79 16.37 -8.52
N ALA A 72 -5.01 16.89 -8.63
CA ALA A 72 -6.14 16.14 -9.17
C ALA A 72 -5.92 15.74 -10.63
N VAL A 73 -5.40 16.66 -11.46
CA VAL A 73 -5.05 16.39 -12.86
C VAL A 73 -3.93 15.36 -12.96
N ALA A 74 -2.84 15.53 -12.21
CA ALA A 74 -1.72 14.60 -12.19
C ALA A 74 -2.15 13.19 -11.73
N ARG A 75 -3.00 13.12 -10.71
CA ARG A 75 -3.58 11.86 -10.23
C ARG A 75 -4.44 11.19 -11.30
N ALA A 76 -5.33 11.94 -11.96
CA ALA A 76 -6.17 11.39 -13.02
C ALA A 76 -5.33 10.85 -14.20
N ALA A 77 -4.26 11.55 -14.57
CA ALA A 77 -3.33 11.09 -15.60
C ALA A 77 -2.58 9.81 -15.18
N ALA A 78 -2.11 9.75 -13.94
CA ALA A 78 -1.46 8.56 -13.39
C ALA A 78 -2.41 7.35 -13.31
N GLU A 79 -3.66 7.57 -12.88
CA GLU A 79 -4.69 6.53 -12.84
C GLU A 79 -5.03 6.01 -14.24
N GLU A 80 -5.12 6.88 -15.25
CA GLU A 80 -5.37 6.46 -16.63
C GLU A 80 -4.18 5.69 -17.21
N ALA A 81 -2.95 6.15 -16.98
CA ALA A 81 -1.74 5.43 -17.39
C ALA A 81 -1.69 4.03 -16.78
N ASN A 82 -2.01 3.90 -15.49
CA ASN A 82 -2.05 2.61 -14.79
C ASN A 82 -3.17 1.70 -15.33
N ARG A 83 -4.37 2.25 -15.61
CA ARG A 83 -5.45 1.51 -16.27
C ARG A 83 -5.06 1.02 -17.67
N SER A 84 -4.39 1.86 -18.44
CA SER A 84 -3.88 1.51 -19.77
C SER A 84 -2.84 0.39 -19.70
N LYS A 85 -1.84 0.52 -18.81
CA LYS A 85 -0.81 -0.52 -18.55
C LYS A 85 -1.45 -1.85 -18.16
N THR A 86 -2.43 -1.84 -17.27
CA THR A 86 -3.14 -3.05 -16.83
C THR A 86 -3.91 -3.71 -17.98
N ARG A 87 -4.62 -2.93 -18.80
CA ARG A 87 -5.34 -3.45 -19.98
C ARG A 87 -4.37 -4.03 -21.02
N PHE A 88 -3.29 -3.32 -21.32
CA PHE A 88 -2.25 -3.79 -22.23
C PHE A 88 -1.66 -5.12 -21.78
N LEU A 89 -1.27 -5.23 -20.51
CA LEU A 89 -0.68 -6.46 -20.00
C LEU A 89 -1.66 -7.62 -19.99
N ARG A 90 -2.95 -7.40 -19.69
CA ARG A 90 -3.98 -8.44 -19.79
C ARG A 90 -4.19 -8.92 -21.23
N ALA A 91 -4.22 -8.02 -22.19
CA ALA A 91 -4.36 -8.38 -23.60
C ALA A 91 -3.12 -9.16 -24.08
N ALA A 92 -1.93 -8.63 -23.82
CA ALA A 92 -0.67 -9.31 -24.12
C ALA A 92 -0.56 -10.67 -23.44
N SER A 93 -1.09 -10.84 -22.22
CA SER A 93 -1.16 -12.13 -21.53
C SER A 93 -1.85 -13.19 -22.37
N HIS A 94 -3.05 -12.85 -22.83
CA HIS A 94 -3.92 -13.78 -23.53
C HIS A 94 -3.30 -14.15 -24.88
N ASP A 95 -2.79 -13.15 -25.57
CA ASP A 95 -2.18 -13.32 -26.89
C ASP A 95 -0.85 -14.08 -26.84
N LEU A 96 -0.12 -14.03 -25.71
CA LEU A 96 1.11 -14.79 -25.48
C LEU A 96 0.84 -16.20 -24.92
N LEU A 97 -0.20 -16.39 -24.10
CA LEU A 97 -0.56 -17.68 -23.53
C LEU A 97 -1.20 -18.62 -24.56
N GLN A 98 -2.06 -18.11 -25.45
CA GLN A 98 -2.70 -18.91 -26.49
C GLN A 98 -1.71 -19.74 -27.34
N PRO A 99 -0.63 -19.16 -27.92
CA PRO A 99 0.34 -19.94 -28.68
C PRO A 99 1.13 -20.93 -27.82
N LEU A 100 1.39 -20.61 -26.54
CA LEU A 100 2.04 -21.55 -25.61
C LEU A 100 1.15 -22.74 -25.29
N SER A 101 -0.14 -22.52 -25.01
CA SER A 101 -1.12 -23.59 -24.79
C SER A 101 -1.27 -24.46 -26.05
N ALA A 102 -1.28 -23.86 -27.24
CA ALA A 102 -1.30 -24.61 -28.49
C ALA A 102 -0.03 -25.44 -28.70
N ALA A 103 1.15 -24.89 -28.41
CA ALA A 103 2.41 -25.63 -28.48
C ALA A 103 2.43 -26.82 -27.51
N ARG A 104 1.87 -26.67 -26.30
CA ARG A 104 1.73 -27.76 -25.32
C ARG A 104 0.78 -28.85 -25.81
N LEU A 105 -0.33 -28.49 -26.47
CA LEU A 105 -1.23 -29.47 -27.10
C LEU A 105 -0.52 -30.28 -28.20
N PHE A 106 0.25 -29.62 -29.07
CA PHE A 106 1.03 -30.32 -30.10
C PHE A 106 2.11 -31.21 -29.51
N LEU A 107 2.78 -30.78 -28.45
CA LEU A 107 3.78 -31.59 -27.78
C LEU A 107 3.18 -32.80 -27.06
N SER A 108 1.99 -32.64 -26.46
CA SER A 108 1.24 -33.75 -25.89
C SER A 108 0.84 -34.76 -26.97
N ALA A 109 0.33 -34.28 -28.10
CA ALA A 109 -0.01 -35.14 -29.24
C ALA A 109 1.23 -35.84 -29.83
N LEU A 110 2.39 -35.17 -29.86
CA LEU A 110 3.66 -35.79 -30.26
C LEU A 110 4.10 -36.87 -29.27
N SER A 111 3.91 -36.64 -27.98
CA SER A 111 4.26 -37.59 -26.92
C SER A 111 3.40 -38.86 -26.93
N ASP A 112 2.21 -38.80 -27.56
CA ASP A 112 1.33 -39.94 -27.78
C ASP A 112 1.72 -40.79 -29.02
N THR A 113 2.77 -40.41 -29.77
CA THR A 113 3.28 -41.17 -30.91
C THR A 113 4.42 -42.12 -30.53
N GLU A 114 4.75 -43.09 -31.39
CA GLU A 114 5.97 -43.89 -31.21
C GLU A 114 7.20 -43.00 -31.41
N LEU A 115 7.88 -42.71 -30.30
CA LEU A 115 9.11 -41.92 -30.25
C LEU A 115 10.28 -42.83 -29.84
N ASP A 116 11.44 -42.62 -30.46
CA ASP A 116 12.68 -43.24 -30.01
C ASP A 116 13.12 -42.67 -28.64
N PRO A 117 14.07 -43.32 -27.92
CA PRO A 117 14.49 -42.87 -26.59
C PRO A 117 15.03 -41.43 -26.54
N LEU A 118 15.72 -40.98 -27.59
CA LEU A 118 16.24 -39.61 -27.67
C LEU A 118 15.10 -38.61 -27.91
N GLN A 119 14.15 -38.95 -28.76
CA GLN A 119 12.97 -38.13 -29.04
C GLN A 119 12.07 -37.98 -27.80
N GLN A 120 11.88 -39.05 -27.01
CA GLN A 120 11.16 -38.98 -25.73
C GLN A 120 11.85 -38.03 -24.75
N GLU A 121 13.17 -38.11 -24.62
CA GLU A 121 13.93 -37.22 -23.74
C GLU A 121 13.80 -35.74 -24.18
N LEU A 122 13.94 -35.48 -25.49
CA LEU A 122 13.80 -34.14 -26.04
C LEU A 122 12.38 -33.58 -25.87
N ALA A 123 11.35 -34.39 -26.08
CA ALA A 123 9.96 -34.01 -25.88
C ALA A 123 9.69 -33.64 -24.40
N GLY A 124 10.20 -34.44 -23.45
CA GLY A 124 10.11 -34.14 -22.02
C GLY A 124 10.81 -32.82 -21.64
N ARG A 125 12.01 -32.57 -22.18
CA ARG A 125 12.74 -31.30 -21.95
C ARG A 125 11.97 -30.09 -22.52
N LEU A 126 11.39 -30.22 -23.71
CA LEU A 126 10.54 -29.19 -24.31
C LEU A 126 9.30 -28.92 -23.48
N ALA A 127 8.66 -29.96 -22.94
CA ALA A 127 7.45 -29.82 -22.12
C ALA A 127 7.74 -29.02 -20.85
N GLY A 128 8.83 -29.35 -20.15
CA GLY A 128 9.27 -28.61 -18.98
C GLY A 128 9.68 -27.16 -19.28
N ALA A 129 10.23 -26.89 -20.46
CA ALA A 129 10.55 -25.53 -20.89
C ALA A 129 9.28 -24.70 -21.14
N PHE A 130 8.28 -25.25 -21.82
CA PHE A 130 6.99 -24.57 -22.03
C PHE A 130 6.27 -24.29 -20.71
N GLU A 131 6.24 -25.26 -19.80
CA GLU A 131 5.66 -25.09 -18.47
C GLU A 131 6.37 -23.99 -17.68
N SER A 132 7.70 -23.94 -17.73
CA SER A 132 8.49 -22.87 -17.09
C SER A 132 8.19 -21.48 -17.66
N VAL A 133 7.98 -21.37 -18.98
CA VAL A 133 7.63 -20.10 -19.63
C VAL A 133 6.22 -19.66 -19.23
N GLU A 134 5.27 -20.58 -19.19
CA GLU A 134 3.89 -20.32 -18.77
C GLU A 134 3.83 -19.86 -17.30
N GLU A 135 4.56 -20.53 -16.40
CA GLU A 135 4.72 -20.10 -15.00
C GLU A 135 5.30 -18.69 -14.88
N LEU A 136 6.39 -18.39 -15.62
CA LEU A 136 7.02 -17.07 -15.61
C LEU A 136 6.08 -15.99 -16.15
N MET A 137 5.34 -16.27 -17.23
CA MET A 137 4.36 -15.32 -17.76
C MET A 137 3.26 -15.05 -16.76
N HIS A 138 2.69 -16.09 -16.13
CA HIS A 138 1.70 -15.91 -15.07
C HIS A 138 2.24 -15.10 -13.88
N ALA A 139 3.50 -15.31 -13.48
CA ALA A 139 4.13 -14.55 -12.40
C ALA A 139 4.32 -13.07 -12.76
N VAL A 140 4.83 -12.75 -13.95
CA VAL A 140 5.00 -11.35 -14.41
C VAL A 140 3.66 -10.61 -14.46
N LEU A 141 2.61 -11.30 -14.91
CA LEU A 141 1.27 -10.73 -15.00
C LEU A 141 0.62 -10.52 -13.64
N ASP A 142 0.85 -11.44 -12.72
CA ASP A 142 0.44 -11.30 -11.33
C ASP A 142 1.12 -10.11 -10.65
N ILE A 143 2.44 -10.01 -10.78
CA ILE A 143 3.22 -8.90 -10.24
C ILE A 143 2.65 -7.60 -10.79
N SER A 144 2.46 -7.48 -12.10
CA SER A 144 1.90 -6.25 -12.64
C SER A 144 0.45 -5.98 -12.23
N ARG A 145 -0.35 -7.01 -11.90
CA ARG A 145 -1.68 -6.81 -11.31
C ARG A 145 -1.57 -6.33 -9.86
N LEU A 146 -0.65 -6.88 -9.07
CA LEU A 146 -0.38 -6.52 -7.67
C LEU A 146 0.17 -5.10 -7.55
N ASP A 147 1.10 -4.71 -8.41
CA ASP A 147 1.76 -3.40 -8.42
C ASP A 147 0.80 -2.25 -8.73
N SER A 148 -0.33 -2.54 -9.39
CA SER A 148 -1.29 -1.51 -9.79
C SER A 148 -2.07 -0.87 -8.64
N GLN A 149 -1.75 -1.17 -7.37
CA GLN A 149 -2.38 -0.66 -6.12
C GLN A 149 -3.91 -0.84 -6.02
N ARG A 150 -4.51 -1.64 -6.92
CA ARG A 150 -5.98 -1.73 -7.08
C ARG A 150 -6.47 -3.16 -7.26
N ILE A 151 -5.92 -4.10 -6.51
CA ILE A 151 -6.54 -5.42 -6.37
C ILE A 151 -7.71 -5.29 -5.41
N GLU A 152 -8.92 -5.44 -5.94
CA GLU A 152 -10.11 -5.65 -5.13
C GLU A 152 -10.16 -7.12 -4.70
N PHE A 153 -10.07 -7.36 -3.38
CA PHE A 153 -10.22 -8.70 -2.81
C PHE A 153 -11.69 -8.97 -2.51
N HIS A 154 -12.22 -10.08 -3.03
CA HIS A 154 -13.59 -10.51 -2.76
C HIS A 154 -13.58 -11.50 -1.59
N ARG A 155 -13.44 -10.94 -0.38
CA ARG A 155 -13.40 -11.73 0.86
C ARG A 155 -14.76 -12.38 1.14
N LYS A 156 -14.72 -13.67 1.44
CA LYS A 156 -15.88 -14.45 1.90
C LYS A 156 -15.41 -15.58 2.81
N PRO A 157 -16.32 -16.23 3.55
CA PRO A 157 -15.99 -17.44 4.28
C PRO A 157 -15.46 -18.53 3.34
N VAL A 158 -14.27 -19.05 3.64
CA VAL A 158 -13.62 -20.16 2.90
C VAL A 158 -13.43 -21.33 3.85
N GLU A 159 -14.06 -22.46 3.53
CA GLU A 159 -13.86 -23.73 4.23
C GLU A 159 -12.54 -24.37 3.78
N LEU A 160 -11.57 -24.45 4.69
CA LEU A 160 -10.23 -24.94 4.35
C LEU A 160 -10.22 -26.43 4.00
N ASP A 161 -11.15 -27.23 4.53
CA ASP A 161 -11.28 -28.65 4.17
C ASP A 161 -11.70 -28.85 2.70
N ALA A 162 -12.62 -28.01 2.22
CA ALA A 162 -13.03 -28.03 0.82
C ALA A 162 -11.87 -27.64 -0.12
N LEU A 163 -11.04 -26.68 0.30
CA LEU A 163 -9.81 -26.33 -0.40
C LEU A 163 -8.82 -27.51 -0.40
N PHE A 164 -8.58 -28.13 0.76
CA PHE A 164 -7.65 -29.25 0.90
C PHE A 164 -8.06 -30.46 0.05
N ARG A 165 -9.35 -30.82 0.02
CA ARG A 165 -9.83 -31.92 -0.84
C ARG A 165 -9.58 -31.66 -2.33
N ARG A 166 -9.79 -30.42 -2.80
CA ARG A 166 -9.52 -30.04 -4.19
C ARG A 166 -8.03 -30.12 -4.52
N LEU A 167 -7.18 -29.57 -3.65
CA LEU A 167 -5.72 -29.64 -3.82
C LEU A 167 -5.21 -31.07 -3.76
N GLY A 168 -5.75 -31.90 -2.86
CA GLY A 168 -5.40 -33.31 -2.74
C GLY A 168 -5.71 -34.08 -4.03
N ALA A 169 -6.89 -33.88 -4.62
CA ALA A 169 -7.23 -34.51 -5.90
C ALA A 169 -6.34 -34.01 -7.06
N GLU A 170 -6.00 -32.72 -7.07
CA GLU A 170 -5.18 -32.09 -8.12
C GLU A 170 -3.73 -32.55 -8.10
N TYR A 171 -3.11 -32.65 -6.91
CA TYR A 171 -1.68 -32.96 -6.77
C TYR A 171 -1.36 -34.43 -6.47
N ALA A 172 -2.38 -35.27 -6.20
CA ALA A 172 -2.17 -36.71 -5.97
C ALA A 172 -1.39 -37.39 -7.12
N PRO A 173 -1.73 -37.20 -8.42
CA PRO A 173 -0.99 -37.85 -9.51
C PRO A 173 0.47 -37.42 -9.58
N MET A 174 0.76 -36.13 -9.30
CA MET A 174 2.13 -35.61 -9.31
C MET A 174 2.96 -36.18 -8.16
N ALA A 175 2.39 -36.26 -6.97
CA ALA A 175 3.05 -36.86 -5.81
C ALA A 175 3.30 -38.36 -6.02
N GLU A 176 2.34 -39.09 -6.62
CA GLU A 176 2.48 -40.50 -6.94
C GLU A 176 3.58 -40.75 -7.99
N ALA A 177 3.61 -39.94 -9.07
CA ALA A 177 4.66 -40.01 -10.07
C ALA A 177 6.06 -39.72 -9.49
N ALA A 178 6.14 -38.86 -8.47
CA ALA A 178 7.37 -38.57 -7.74
C ALA A 178 7.69 -39.59 -6.62
N GLY A 179 6.83 -40.59 -6.37
CA GLY A 179 7.00 -41.57 -5.29
C GLY A 179 6.88 -40.98 -3.87
N LEU A 180 6.17 -39.86 -3.72
CA LEU A 180 6.03 -39.12 -2.47
C LEU A 180 4.69 -39.38 -1.78
N ARG A 181 4.68 -39.37 -0.44
CA ARG A 181 3.42 -39.33 0.32
C ARG A 181 2.89 -37.91 0.39
N LEU A 182 1.70 -37.65 -0.14
CA LEU A 182 0.99 -36.38 0.03
C LEU A 182 -0.19 -36.57 0.98
N SER A 183 -0.24 -35.78 2.06
CA SER A 183 -1.32 -35.86 3.05
C SER A 183 -1.87 -34.50 3.41
N PHE A 184 -3.19 -34.42 3.53
CA PHE A 184 -3.90 -33.23 3.99
C PHE A 184 -4.57 -33.56 5.32
N VAL A 185 -4.24 -32.79 6.36
CA VAL A 185 -4.82 -32.95 7.69
C VAL A 185 -6.25 -32.40 7.67
N PRO A 186 -7.28 -33.22 7.97
CA PRO A 186 -8.66 -32.76 7.99
C PRO A 186 -8.85 -31.58 8.96
N THR A 187 -9.71 -30.62 8.58
CA THR A 187 -9.90 -29.42 9.40
C THR A 187 -11.32 -28.88 9.34
N SER A 188 -11.80 -28.31 10.42
CA SER A 188 -13.07 -27.56 10.47
C SER A 188 -12.88 -26.05 10.33
N ALA A 189 -11.68 -25.60 9.94
CA ALA A 189 -11.35 -24.17 9.92
C ALA A 189 -12.04 -23.46 8.76
N VAL A 190 -12.68 -22.34 9.08
CA VAL A 190 -13.24 -21.39 8.11
C VAL A 190 -12.53 -20.06 8.30
N VAL A 191 -12.07 -19.47 7.21
CA VAL A 191 -11.34 -18.19 7.22
C VAL A 191 -12.04 -17.18 6.33
N ASP A 192 -12.03 -15.91 6.72
CA ASP A 192 -12.52 -14.83 5.87
C ASP A 192 -11.41 -14.36 4.92
N SER A 193 -11.47 -14.79 3.65
CA SER A 193 -10.43 -14.55 2.64
C SER A 193 -11.01 -14.54 1.23
N ASP A 194 -10.23 -14.08 0.25
CA ASP A 194 -10.53 -14.35 -1.15
C ASP A 194 -10.14 -15.81 -1.48
N PRO A 195 -11.06 -16.67 -1.94
CA PRO A 195 -10.77 -18.07 -2.22
C PRO A 195 -9.79 -18.26 -3.38
N THR A 196 -9.75 -17.33 -4.34
CA THR A 196 -8.92 -17.43 -5.55
C THR A 196 -7.46 -17.25 -5.17
N PHE A 197 -7.17 -16.17 -4.43
CA PHE A 197 -5.82 -15.89 -3.96
C PHE A 197 -5.36 -16.92 -2.92
N LEU A 198 -6.22 -17.31 -1.98
CA LEU A 198 -5.88 -18.32 -0.98
C LEU A 198 -5.57 -19.67 -1.63
N ARG A 199 -6.37 -20.10 -2.60
CA ARG A 199 -6.08 -21.33 -3.37
C ARG A 199 -4.75 -21.21 -4.09
N ARG A 200 -4.47 -20.07 -4.73
CA ARG A 200 -3.23 -19.87 -5.48
C ARG A 200 -1.99 -19.92 -4.60
N ILE A 201 -2.04 -19.29 -3.43
CA ILE A 201 -0.98 -19.37 -2.42
C ILE A 201 -0.76 -20.85 -2.04
N ALA A 202 -1.82 -21.57 -1.72
CA ALA A 202 -1.73 -22.98 -1.34
C ALA A 202 -1.17 -23.86 -2.47
N GLN A 203 -1.62 -23.67 -3.72
CA GLN A 203 -1.11 -24.38 -4.91
C GLN A 203 0.39 -24.18 -5.08
N ASN A 204 0.86 -22.92 -5.01
CA ASN A 204 2.27 -22.62 -5.16
C ASN A 204 3.12 -23.29 -4.07
N LEU A 205 2.66 -23.25 -2.82
CA LEU A 205 3.38 -23.88 -1.71
C LEU A 205 3.41 -25.41 -1.82
N VAL A 206 2.28 -26.04 -2.17
CA VAL A 206 2.19 -27.50 -2.35
C VAL A 206 3.00 -27.98 -3.55
N SER A 207 2.92 -27.27 -4.68
CA SER A 207 3.70 -27.57 -5.88
C SER A 207 5.21 -27.51 -5.59
N ASN A 208 5.66 -26.45 -4.91
CA ASN A 208 7.05 -26.33 -4.51
C ASN A 208 7.47 -27.45 -3.55
N ALA A 209 6.66 -27.77 -2.55
CA ALA A 209 6.94 -28.85 -1.62
C ALA A 209 7.14 -30.20 -2.34
N ILE A 210 6.30 -30.53 -3.32
CA ILE A 210 6.45 -31.74 -4.13
C ILE A 210 7.71 -31.68 -4.99
N LYS A 211 7.92 -30.54 -5.67
CA LYS A 211 9.05 -30.33 -6.60
C LYS A 211 10.42 -30.45 -5.93
N TYR A 212 10.55 -30.02 -4.67
CA TYR A 212 11.83 -29.97 -3.95
C TYR A 212 12.01 -31.11 -2.93
N THR A 213 11.08 -32.07 -2.89
CA THR A 213 11.20 -33.29 -2.08
C THR A 213 11.58 -34.47 -2.94
N GLU A 214 12.75 -35.06 -2.69
CA GLU A 214 13.21 -36.24 -3.42
C GLU A 214 12.69 -37.55 -2.82
N THR A 215 12.62 -37.62 -1.48
CA THR A 215 12.11 -38.80 -0.76
C THR A 215 11.29 -38.38 0.45
N GLY A 216 10.34 -39.23 0.85
CA GLY A 216 9.47 -39.00 2.01
C GLY A 216 8.08 -38.49 1.61
N GLY A 217 7.76 -37.24 1.94
CA GLY A 217 6.43 -36.70 1.67
C GLY A 217 6.17 -35.27 2.11
N VAL A 218 4.96 -34.83 1.82
CA VAL A 218 4.42 -33.49 2.09
C VAL A 218 3.17 -33.61 2.95
N VAL A 219 3.09 -32.83 4.02
CA VAL A 219 1.95 -32.72 4.92
C VAL A 219 1.41 -31.30 4.86
N VAL A 220 0.15 -31.16 4.48
CA VAL A 220 -0.57 -29.88 4.44
C VAL A 220 -1.58 -29.87 5.57
N GLY A 221 -1.57 -28.82 6.38
CA GLY A 221 -2.48 -28.70 7.52
C GLY A 221 -2.68 -27.26 7.95
N VAL A 222 -3.45 -27.09 9.02
CA VAL A 222 -3.61 -25.78 9.65
C VAL A 222 -3.37 -25.82 11.15
N ARG A 223 -2.80 -24.74 11.68
CA ARG A 223 -2.64 -24.51 13.12
C ARG A 223 -3.43 -23.29 13.56
N ARG A 224 -4.26 -23.44 14.60
CA ARG A 224 -4.99 -22.32 15.21
C ARG A 224 -4.12 -21.70 16.29
N ARG A 225 -3.81 -20.40 16.21
CA ARG A 225 -2.99 -19.70 17.21
C ARG A 225 -3.43 -18.24 17.33
N ALA A 226 -3.69 -17.79 18.55
CA ALA A 226 -4.03 -16.41 18.88
C ALA A 226 -5.14 -15.81 18.00
N GLY A 227 -6.21 -16.57 17.77
CA GLY A 227 -7.34 -16.14 16.92
C GLY A 227 -7.07 -16.18 15.41
N LEU A 228 -5.87 -16.59 14.98
CA LEU A 228 -5.50 -16.76 13.58
C LEU A 228 -5.43 -18.24 13.19
N VAL A 229 -5.55 -18.49 11.88
CA VAL A 229 -5.35 -19.81 11.28
C VAL A 229 -4.10 -19.75 10.41
N TRP A 230 -3.10 -20.56 10.75
CA TRP A 230 -1.86 -20.69 10.01
C TRP A 230 -1.99 -21.86 9.06
N LEU A 231 -1.90 -21.61 7.76
CA LEU A 231 -1.74 -22.65 6.76
C LEU A 231 -0.29 -23.12 6.78
N GLU A 232 -0.07 -24.41 7.02
CA GLU A 232 1.26 -25.00 7.13
C GLU A 232 1.43 -26.08 6.07
N ILE A 233 2.55 -26.04 5.35
CA ILE A 233 3.00 -27.06 4.43
C ILE A 233 4.36 -27.50 4.94
N HIS A 234 4.47 -28.78 5.30
CA HIS A 234 5.71 -29.37 5.78
C HIS A 234 6.16 -30.41 4.77
N ASP A 235 7.38 -30.26 4.26
CA ASP A 235 8.01 -31.18 3.34
C ASP A 235 9.29 -31.77 3.94
N SER A 236 9.69 -32.94 3.43
CA SER A 236 10.95 -33.60 3.79
C SER A 236 12.05 -33.36 2.76
N GLY A 237 11.99 -32.25 2.03
CA GLY A 237 12.92 -31.92 0.96
C GLY A 237 14.28 -31.43 1.45
N VAL A 238 15.05 -30.89 0.51
CA VAL A 238 16.44 -30.42 0.71
C VAL A 238 16.59 -29.29 1.72
N GLY A 239 15.47 -28.67 2.11
CA GLY A 239 15.44 -27.49 2.97
C GLY A 239 15.94 -26.23 2.26
N ILE A 240 15.94 -25.13 3.00
CA ILE A 240 16.35 -23.81 2.49
C ILE A 240 17.46 -23.28 3.40
N GLY A 241 18.63 -23.02 2.82
CA GLY A 241 19.78 -22.46 3.54
C GLY A 241 19.42 -21.12 4.19
N GLN A 242 20.01 -20.80 5.36
CA GLN A 242 19.64 -19.61 6.13
C GLN A 242 19.72 -18.30 5.33
N ALA A 243 20.72 -18.17 4.45
CA ALA A 243 20.91 -16.99 3.60
C ALA A 243 19.79 -16.79 2.57
N ASP A 244 19.12 -17.88 2.18
CA ASP A 244 18.09 -17.85 1.14
C ASP A 244 16.67 -17.69 1.70
N ARG A 245 16.44 -17.91 3.01
CA ARG A 245 15.09 -17.88 3.62
C ARG A 245 14.36 -16.56 3.46
N THR A 246 15.07 -15.43 3.45
CA THR A 246 14.48 -14.11 3.22
C THR A 246 14.32 -13.81 1.73
N ARG A 247 15.20 -14.40 0.92
CA ARG A 247 15.38 -14.15 -0.52
C ARG A 247 14.44 -14.96 -1.42
N ILE A 248 13.97 -16.11 -0.96
CA ILE A 248 13.01 -16.96 -1.71
C ILE A 248 11.67 -16.27 -2.00
N PHE A 249 11.37 -15.15 -1.34
CA PHE A 249 10.17 -14.35 -1.56
C PHE A 249 10.42 -13.14 -2.46
N ASP A 250 11.69 -12.88 -2.84
CA ASP A 250 12.04 -11.82 -3.79
C ASP A 250 11.74 -12.26 -5.22
N GLU A 251 11.32 -11.31 -6.05
CA GLU A 251 11.00 -11.57 -7.44
C GLU A 251 12.20 -12.19 -8.19
N PHE A 252 11.93 -13.23 -8.98
CA PHE A 252 12.88 -13.92 -9.86
C PHE A 252 14.07 -14.61 -9.18
N GLN A 253 14.10 -14.76 -7.85
CA GLN A 253 15.16 -15.51 -7.18
C GLN A 253 14.82 -17.00 -7.02
N ARG A 254 15.74 -17.85 -7.49
CA ARG A 254 15.77 -19.28 -7.18
C ARG A 254 16.83 -19.50 -6.09
N ALA A 255 16.50 -20.29 -5.06
CA ALA A 255 17.50 -20.73 -4.10
C ALA A 255 18.63 -21.47 -4.84
N VAL A 256 19.87 -21.10 -4.55
CA VAL A 256 21.03 -21.71 -5.20
C VAL A 256 21.26 -23.06 -4.52
N ARG A 257 21.31 -24.15 -5.30
CA ARG A 257 21.68 -25.47 -4.78
C ARG A 257 23.10 -25.38 -4.19
N GLU A 258 23.23 -25.50 -2.87
CA GLU A 258 24.51 -25.88 -2.27
C GLU A 258 24.71 -27.39 -2.49
N GLY A 259 25.49 -27.76 -3.53
CA GLY A 259 26.03 -29.12 -3.65
C GLY A 259 25.87 -29.87 -4.98
N GLY A 260 25.95 -29.22 -6.15
CA GLY A 260 26.09 -29.91 -7.46
C GLY A 260 27.42 -29.59 -8.14
N PRO A 261 28.11 -30.57 -8.77
CA PRO A 261 29.50 -30.42 -9.20
C PRO A 261 29.64 -29.39 -10.34
N GLN A 262 30.70 -28.59 -10.27
CA GLN A 262 31.13 -27.75 -11.36
C GLN A 262 31.62 -28.65 -12.51
N GLY A 263 30.93 -28.59 -13.64
CA GLY A 263 31.31 -29.17 -14.92
C GLY A 263 30.79 -28.30 -16.04
#